data_AF-A0A958XVU7-F1
#
_entry.id   AF-A0A958XVU7-F1
#
_cell.length_a   1.000
_cell.length_b   1.000
_cell.length_c   1.000
_cell.angle_alpha   90.00
_cell.angle_beta   90.00
_cell.angle_gamma   90.00
#
_symmetry.space_group_name_H-M   'P 1'
#
loop_
_entity.id
_entity.type
_entity.pdbx_description
1 polymer ?
#
loop_
_entity_poly.entity_id
_entity_poly.type
_entity_poly.pdbx_seq_one_letter_code
_entity_poly.pdbx_strand_id
1 'polypeptide(L)' 'LFIINFFYSVFSGRKLTTKNPWGANTLEWTTPIKPGHGNWPENIPAVQRWPYDYGKNGEEYMPQYVPLRDGEHDHGH' A
#
# COMPACT_ATOMS: atom_id res chain seq x y z
N LEU A 1 -5.08 -28.04 -4.66
CA LEU A 1 -5.51 -26.72 -5.20
C LEU A 1 -4.45 -25.63 -5.01
N PHE A 2 -4.02 -25.31 -3.79
CA PHE A 2 -3.01 -24.26 -3.54
C PHE A 2 -1.71 -24.44 -4.33
N ILE A 3 -1.09 -25.63 -4.29
CA ILE A 3 0.19 -25.90 -4.97
C ILE A 3 0.09 -25.67 -6.49
N ILE A 4 -1.01 -26.13 -7.09
CA ILE A 4 -1.26 -25.94 -8.53
C ILE A 4 -1.41 -24.44 -8.84
N ASN A 5 -2.22 -23.72 -8.06
CA ASN A 5 -2.41 -22.28 -8.24
C ASN A 5 -1.10 -21.50 -8.06
N PHE A 6 -0.27 -21.89 -7.09
CA PHE A 6 1.02 -21.27 -6.81
C PHE A 6 1.95 -21.37 -8.03
N PHE A 7 2.20 -22.59 -8.53
CA PHE A 7 3.08 -22.78 -9.69
C PHE A 7 2.49 -22.20 -10.98
N TYR A 8 1.19 -22.34 -11.23
CA TYR A 8 0.54 -21.71 -12.38
C TYR A 8 0.71 -20.19 -12.34
N SER A 9 0.54 -19.55 -11.17
CA SER A 9 0.70 -18.11 -11.02
C SER A 9 2.14 -17.64 -11.25
N VAL A 10 3.13 -18.44 -10.86
CA VAL A 10 4.56 -18.14 -11.09
C VAL A 10 4.87 -18.09 -12.59
N PHE A 11 4.43 -19.08 -13.36
CA PHE A 11 4.81 -19.21 -14.77
C PHE A 11 3.89 -18.46 -15.73
N SER A 12 2.58 -18.49 -15.48
CA SER A 12 1.54 -18.02 -16.40
C SER A 12 0.54 -17.05 -15.75
N GLY A 13 0.79 -16.62 -14.52
CA GLY A 13 -0.07 -15.67 -13.81
C GLY A 13 -0.08 -14.28 -14.45
N ARG A 14 -1.19 -13.57 -14.24
CA ARG A 14 -1.35 -12.17 -14.67
C ARG A 14 -0.27 -11.30 -14.00
N LYS A 15 0.42 -10.49 -14.80
CA LYS A 15 1.39 -9.53 -14.28
C LYS A 15 0.67 -8.41 -13.54
N LEU A 16 1.19 -8.04 -12.38
CA LEU A 16 0.71 -6.89 -11.63
C LEU A 16 1.14 -5.60 -12.35
N THR A 17 0.17 -4.73 -12.66
CA THR A 17 0.39 -3.46 -13.36
C THR A 17 0.20 -2.24 -12.47
N THR A 18 -0.38 -2.42 -11.28
CA THR A 18 -0.70 -1.35 -10.32
C THR A 18 0.01 -1.63 -9.00
N LYS A 19 0.59 -0.62 -8.35
CA LYS A 19 1.35 -0.79 -7.09
C LYS A 19 0.48 -1.31 -5.94
N ASN A 20 -0.70 -0.74 -5.77
CA ASN A 20 -1.62 -1.04 -4.68
C ASN A 20 -3.01 -1.43 -5.23
N PRO A 21 -3.17 -2.65 -5.75
CA PRO A 21 -4.46 -3.09 -6.30
C PRO A 21 -5.52 -3.35 -5.23
N TRP A 22 -5.14 -3.36 -3.95
CA TRP A 22 -6.00 -3.73 -2.82
C TRP A 22 -6.41 -2.55 -1.96
N GLY A 23 -5.93 -1.33 -2.27
CA GLY A 23 -6.23 -0.15 -1.46
C GLY A 23 -5.75 -0.25 -0.02
N ALA A 24 -4.57 -0.82 0.23
CA ALA A 24 -4.01 -0.92 1.58
C ALA A 24 -3.25 0.35 1.99
N ASN A 25 -3.24 0.67 3.29
CA ASN A 25 -2.72 1.95 3.78
C ASN A 25 -1.21 1.95 4.08
N THR A 26 -0.63 0.78 4.36
CA THR A 26 0.72 0.63 4.89
C THR A 26 1.81 0.96 3.87
N LEU A 27 3.02 1.31 4.36
CA LEU A 27 4.09 1.85 3.51
C LEU A 27 4.58 0.88 2.44
N GLU A 28 4.50 -0.44 2.62
CA GLU A 28 4.94 -1.41 1.61
C GLU A 28 4.21 -1.22 0.27
N TRP A 29 2.97 -0.72 0.29
CA TRP A 29 2.16 -0.45 -0.89
C TRP A 29 2.57 0.81 -1.67
N THR A 30 3.57 1.54 -1.16
CA THR A 30 4.19 2.68 -1.84
C THR A 30 5.43 2.29 -2.65
N THR A 31 5.96 1.09 -2.40
CA THR A 31 7.14 0.58 -3.11
C THR A 31 6.86 0.38 -4.61
N PRO A 32 7.88 0.44 -5.47
CA PRO A 32 7.72 0.04 -6.87
C PRO A 32 7.26 -1.41 -6.99
N ILE A 33 6.53 -1.75 -8.07
CA ILE A 33 6.07 -3.14 -8.33
C ILE A 33 7.23 -4.15 -8.34
N LYS A 34 8.40 -3.69 -8.78
CA LYS A 34 9.67 -4.42 -8.65
C LYS A 34 10.58 -3.63 -7.72
N PRO A 35 10.50 -3.85 -6.40
CA PRO A 35 11.35 -3.14 -5.46
C PRO A 35 12.80 -3.59 -5.63
N GLY A 36 13.73 -2.63 -5.56
CA GLY A 36 15.16 -2.90 -5.51
C GLY A 36 15.63 -3.16 -4.08
N HIS A 37 16.94 -3.38 -3.92
CA HIS A 37 17.56 -3.36 -2.59
C HIS A 37 17.35 -1.98 -1.95
N GLY A 38 16.93 -1.95 -0.69
CA GLY A 38 16.51 -0.71 -0.01
C GLY A 38 15.04 -0.32 -0.21
N ASN A 39 14.28 -1.09 -1.00
CA ASN A 39 12.84 -0.97 -1.28
C ASN A 39 12.39 0.31 -2.00
N TRP A 40 12.77 1.49 -1.50
CA TRP A 40 12.43 2.79 -2.10
C TRP A 40 13.64 3.34 -2.88
N PRO A 41 13.46 3.77 -4.15
CA PRO A 41 14.55 4.32 -4.95
C PRO A 41 14.93 5.75 -4.55
N GLU A 42 14.00 6.49 -3.95
CA GLU A 42 14.17 7.88 -3.50
C GLU A 42 14.10 7.94 -1.97
N ASN A 43 13.49 9.01 -1.45
CA ASN A 43 13.31 9.20 -0.02
C ASN A 43 12.30 8.19 0.55
N ILE A 44 12.58 7.71 1.75
CA ILE A 44 11.68 6.86 2.51
C ILE A 44 10.44 7.69 2.90
N PRO A 45 9.21 7.23 2.59
CA PRO A 45 8.01 7.96 2.95
C PRO A 45 7.84 8.02 4.47
N ALA A 46 7.54 9.21 4.99
CA ALA A 46 7.25 9.40 6.40
C ALA A 46 5.79 9.04 6.71
N VAL A 47 5.56 8.37 7.85
CA VAL A 47 4.22 8.08 8.36
C VAL A 47 3.59 9.37 8.88
N GLN A 48 2.38 9.68 8.41
CA GLN A 48 1.60 10.86 8.76
C GLN A 48 0.26 10.53 9.43
N ARG A 49 -0.16 9.25 9.39
CA ARG A 49 -1.46 8.78 9.88
C ARG A 49 -1.43 7.27 10.20
N TRP A 50 -2.51 6.76 10.79
CA TRP A 50 -2.60 5.36 11.20
C TRP A 50 -2.77 4.39 10.04
N PRO A 51 -2.23 3.15 10.16
CA PRO A 51 -2.40 2.12 9.15
C PRO A 51 -3.85 1.64 9.02
N TYR A 52 -4.72 1.95 9.98
CA TYR A 52 -6.13 1.53 10.01
C TYR A 52 -7.11 2.66 9.63
N ASP A 53 -6.64 3.80 9.12
CA ASP A 53 -7.48 4.89 8.59
C ASP A 53 -8.20 4.47 7.28
N TYR A 54 -9.12 3.53 7.38
CA TYR A 54 -10.01 3.10 6.29
C TYR A 54 -11.38 3.75 6.46
N GLY A 55 -12.08 4.05 5.37
CA GLY A 55 -13.44 4.59 5.40
C GLY A 55 -13.59 6.01 5.97
N LYS A 56 -12.48 6.73 6.20
CA LYS A 56 -12.50 8.08 6.79
C LYS A 56 -12.79 9.12 5.71
N ASN A 57 -13.64 10.11 6.02
CA ASN A 57 -13.95 11.23 5.13
C ASN A 57 -14.45 10.82 3.72
N GLY A 58 -15.12 9.67 3.61
CA GLY A 58 -15.63 9.15 2.34
C GLY A 58 -14.58 8.48 1.44
N GLU A 59 -13.33 8.38 1.88
CA GLU A 59 -12.29 7.61 1.20
C GLU A 59 -12.29 6.16 1.70
N GLU A 60 -12.21 5.19 0.80
CA GLU A 60 -12.15 3.77 1.18
C GLU A 60 -10.85 3.45 1.94
N TYR A 61 -9.74 4.04 1.50
CA TYR A 61 -8.43 3.89 2.11
C TYR A 61 -7.61 5.18 1.99
N MET A 62 -6.75 5.43 2.97
CA MET A 62 -5.98 6.65 3.11
C MET A 62 -4.53 6.29 3.48
N PRO A 63 -3.63 6.20 2.48
CA PRO A 63 -2.27 5.71 2.71
C PRO A 63 -1.50 6.51 3.77
N GLN A 64 -0.68 5.81 4.56
CA GLN A 64 0.05 6.38 5.71
C GLN A 64 0.94 7.57 5.37
N TYR A 65 1.41 7.68 4.12
CA TYR A 65 2.28 8.76 3.66
C TYR A 65 1.53 10.04 3.23
N VAL A 66 0.19 10.00 3.20
CA VAL A 66 -0.64 11.15 2.84
C VAL A 66 -0.78 12.06 4.06
N PRO A 67 -0.39 13.35 3.98
CA PRO A 67 -0.53 14.30 5.09
C PRO A 67 -1.97 14.43 5.57
N LEU A 68 -2.15 14.79 6.84
CA LEU A 68 -3.45 15.17 7.39
C LEU A 68 -4.01 16.37 6.63
N ARG A 69 -5.32 16.36 6.36
CA ARG A 69 -6.02 17.50 5.76
C ARG A 69 -6.13 18.63 6.79
N ASP A 70 -6.34 19.86 6.33
CA ASP A 70 -6.52 21.00 7.24
C ASP A 70 -7.70 20.76 8.18
N GLY A 71 -7.45 20.86 9.49
CA GLY A 71 -8.43 20.59 10.55
C GLY A 71 -8.69 19.10 10.84
N GLU A 72 -8.01 18.17 10.14
CA GLU A 72 -8.05 16.75 10.45
C GLU A 72 -7.14 16.47 11.66
N HIS A 73 -7.71 15.95 12.74
CA HIS A 73 -6.93 15.47 13.87
C HIS A 73 -6.54 14.01 13.64
N ASP A 74 -5.29 13.69 14.01
CA ASP A 74 -4.87 12.32 14.18
C ASP A 74 -5.59 11.76 15.40
N HIS A 75 -6.56 10.87 15.17
CA HIS A 75 -7.37 10.25 16.22
C HIS A 75 -6.77 8.95 16.73
N GLY A 76 -5.46 8.75 16.49
CA GLY A 76 -4.71 7.58 16.90
C GLY A 76 -5.27 6.87 18.11
N HIS A 77 -5.86 5.72 17.87
CA HIS A 77 -6.37 4.85 18.90
C HIS A 77 -5.24 4.34 19.78
#